data_AF-A0A023G3U3-F1
#
_entry.id   AF-A0A023G3U3-F1
#
_cell.length_a   1.000
_cell.length_b   1.000
_cell.length_c   1.000
_cell.angle_alpha   90.00
_cell.angle_beta   90.00
_cell.angle_gamma   90.00
#
_symmetry.space_group_name_H-M   'P 1'
#
loop_
_entity.id
_entity.type
_entity.pdbx_description
1 polymer ?
#
loop_
_entity_poly.entity_id
_entity_poly.type
_entity_poly.pdbx_seq_one_letter_code
_entity_poly.pdbx_strand_id
1 'polypeptide(L)'
;LLLPVKGYWLYTELSTFIFQFTSVNEMLWVRQQNVGLDHAPSTTCQAMLKLRYTGRNTFQYIVYSARPPARHTVDAFVTTLTTGITALRAGDRLYHNTISYKTTEQGEICQFKLMYADKTNGCFIFVTPRRIRRRGCRLVQTSRTVSLPIPQECNRVYTENCLGEAKQIYYPACWNRIPKIVQWGS
;
A
#
# COMPACT_ATOMS: atom_id res chain seq x y z
N LEU A 1 -1.92 34.92 7.84
CA LEU A 1 -1.77 34.04 9.03
C LEU A 1 -1.34 32.66 8.56
N LEU A 2 -0.08 32.32 8.77
CA LEU A 2 0.48 30.98 8.58
C LEU A 2 0.67 30.38 9.98
N LEU A 3 0.06 29.23 10.25
CA LEU A 3 0.38 28.44 11.44
C LEU A 3 1.43 27.38 11.09
N PRO A 4 2.54 27.29 11.83
CA PRO A 4 3.53 26.25 11.67
C PRO A 4 3.14 25.03 12.51
N VAL A 5 3.07 23.84 11.92
CA VAL A 5 3.08 22.59 12.68
C VAL A 5 4.55 22.18 12.81
N LYS A 6 5.10 22.31 14.02
CA LYS A 6 6.45 21.87 14.38
C LYS A 6 6.58 20.36 14.20
N GLY A 7 7.63 19.94 13.50
CA GLY A 7 8.06 18.55 13.39
C GLY A 7 9.31 18.47 12.54
N TYR A 8 10.47 18.47 13.20
CA TYR A 8 11.78 18.29 12.56
C TYR A 8 11.85 16.90 11.94
N TRP A 9 11.79 16.81 10.61
CA TRP A 9 12.09 15.56 9.89
C TRP A 9 13.55 15.59 9.46
N LEU A 10 14.44 15.03 10.29
CA LEU A 10 15.86 14.82 9.95
C LEU A 10 15.99 13.81 8.78
N TYR A 11 17.03 14.00 7.96
CA TYR A 11 17.27 13.28 6.70
C TYR A 11 17.39 11.75 6.84
N THR A 12 17.59 11.22 8.04
CA THR A 12 17.82 9.80 8.35
C THR A 12 16.56 8.96 8.51
N GLU A 13 15.35 9.54 8.58
CA GLU A 13 14.11 8.79 8.86
C GLU A 13 13.30 8.37 7.62
N LEU A 14 13.61 8.89 6.42
CA LEU A 14 12.74 8.75 5.25
C LEU A 14 13.20 7.71 4.22
N SER A 15 14.49 7.36 4.20
CA SER A 15 14.96 6.09 3.59
C SER A 15 14.40 4.87 4.36
N THR A 16 14.03 5.07 5.62
CA THR A 16 13.46 4.05 6.51
C THR A 16 12.04 3.65 6.09
N PHE A 17 11.26 4.52 5.44
CA PHE A 17 9.85 4.23 5.13
C PHE A 17 9.73 3.09 4.11
N ILE A 18 10.46 3.20 3.00
CA ILE A 18 10.43 2.15 1.98
C ILE A 18 11.00 0.84 2.53
N PHE A 19 12.04 0.91 3.35
CA PHE A 19 12.63 -0.27 4.00
C PHE A 19 11.67 -0.92 5.00
N GLN A 20 10.92 -0.14 5.78
CA GLN A 20 9.90 -0.67 6.68
C GLN A 20 8.84 -1.46 5.92
N PHE A 21 8.43 -0.99 4.74
CA PHE A 21 7.50 -1.71 3.87
C PHE A 21 8.14 -2.93 3.21
N THR A 22 9.28 -2.76 2.52
CA THR A 22 9.92 -3.85 1.75
C THR A 22 10.56 -4.92 2.63
N SER A 23 10.77 -4.67 3.93
CA SER A 23 11.24 -5.67 4.89
C SER A 23 10.11 -6.49 5.55
N VAL A 24 8.85 -6.26 5.19
CA VAL A 24 7.72 -7.13 5.63
C VAL A 24 7.77 -8.46 4.88
N ASN A 25 7.68 -9.56 5.63
CA ASN A 25 7.74 -10.95 5.11
C ASN A 25 6.41 -11.70 5.32
N GLU A 26 5.31 -10.98 5.55
CA GLU A 26 3.96 -11.53 5.67
C GLU A 26 3.01 -10.87 4.67
N MET A 27 1.81 -11.44 4.51
CA MET A 27 0.81 -10.91 3.60
C MET A 27 0.32 -9.54 4.08
N LEU A 28 0.28 -8.59 3.15
CA LEU A 28 -0.17 -7.22 3.33
C LEU A 28 -1.55 -7.07 2.70
N TRP A 29 -2.50 -6.57 3.47
CA TRP A 29 -3.90 -6.47 3.09
C TRP A 29 -4.32 -5.03 2.94
N VAL A 30 -5.02 -4.69 1.85
CA VAL A 30 -5.69 -3.39 1.76
C VAL A 30 -6.90 -3.44 2.68
N ARG A 31 -6.82 -2.73 3.81
CA ARG A 31 -7.92 -2.65 4.78
C ARG A 31 -9.06 -1.82 4.21
N GLN A 32 -8.73 -0.62 3.76
CA GLN A 32 -9.65 0.37 3.21
C GLN A 32 -8.96 1.25 2.18
N GLN A 33 -9.74 1.79 1.25
CA GLN A 33 -9.27 2.75 0.25
C GLN A 33 -10.36 3.77 -0.07
N ASN A 34 -10.01 4.98 -0.51
CA ASN A 34 -11.03 5.95 -0.95
C ASN A 34 -11.43 5.73 -2.42
N VAL A 35 -12.62 6.22 -2.78
CA VAL A 35 -13.21 6.06 -4.12
C VAL A 35 -12.47 6.87 -5.20
N GLY A 36 -11.64 7.84 -4.82
CA GLY A 36 -10.83 8.69 -5.73
C GLY A 36 -9.66 7.97 -6.43
N LEU A 37 -9.64 6.64 -6.41
CA LEU A 37 -8.71 5.84 -7.20
C LEU A 37 -9.38 5.48 -8.54
N ASP A 38 -9.36 6.40 -9.52
CA ASP A 38 -9.84 6.12 -10.89
C ASP A 38 -9.22 4.83 -11.50
N HIS A 39 -8.06 4.43 -10.95
CA HIS A 39 -7.23 3.32 -11.42
C HIS A 39 -7.15 2.15 -10.44
N ALA A 40 -7.82 2.22 -9.27
CA ALA A 40 -7.94 1.04 -8.42
C ALA A 40 -9.28 0.36 -8.72
N PRO A 41 -9.27 -0.94 -9.03
CA PRO A 41 -10.50 -1.66 -9.27
C PRO A 41 -11.39 -1.61 -8.02
N SER A 42 -12.70 -1.68 -8.22
CA SER A 42 -13.70 -1.85 -7.16
C SER A 42 -13.62 -3.22 -6.46
N THR A 43 -12.54 -3.98 -6.70
CA THR A 43 -12.25 -5.31 -6.18
C THR A 43 -12.15 -5.31 -4.66
N THR A 44 -12.50 -6.45 -4.07
CA THR A 44 -12.39 -6.71 -2.62
C THR A 44 -11.28 -7.71 -2.35
N CYS A 45 -10.95 -7.96 -1.08
CA CYS A 45 -9.92 -8.93 -0.70
C CYS A 45 -8.56 -8.68 -1.38
N GLN A 46 -8.22 -7.40 -1.55
CA GLN A 46 -6.95 -7.02 -2.15
C GLN A 46 -5.82 -7.29 -1.15
N ALA A 47 -4.83 -8.06 -1.57
CA ALA A 47 -3.67 -8.38 -0.76
C ALA A 47 -2.42 -8.54 -1.61
N MET A 48 -1.25 -8.51 -0.99
CA MET A 48 0.02 -8.80 -1.65
C MET A 48 1.00 -9.48 -0.69
N LEU A 49 1.77 -10.42 -1.22
CA LEU A 49 2.84 -11.09 -0.49
C LEU A 49 4.14 -10.97 -1.27
N LYS A 50 5.20 -10.56 -0.56
CA LYS A 50 6.54 -10.50 -1.14
C LYS A 50 7.06 -11.91 -1.35
N LEU A 51 7.41 -12.24 -2.58
CA LEU A 51 8.05 -13.50 -2.93
C LEU A 51 9.56 -13.40 -2.75
N ARG A 52 10.20 -12.42 -3.40
CA ARG A 52 11.65 -12.23 -3.32
C ARG A 52 12.10 -10.83 -3.76
N TYR A 53 13.31 -10.47 -3.36
CA TYR A 53 14.07 -9.37 -3.96
C TYR A 53 14.77 -9.86 -5.23
N THR A 54 14.74 -9.08 -6.30
CA THR A 54 15.35 -9.46 -7.60
C THR A 54 16.48 -8.53 -8.02
N GLY A 55 16.99 -7.68 -7.11
CA GLY A 55 18.12 -6.79 -7.37
C GLY A 55 17.73 -5.32 -7.56
N ARG A 56 18.71 -4.43 -7.31
CA ARG A 56 18.58 -2.97 -7.31
C ARG A 56 17.43 -2.49 -6.42
N ASN A 57 16.30 -2.15 -7.03
CA ASN A 57 15.12 -1.59 -6.39
C ASN A 57 13.86 -2.40 -6.74
N THR A 58 14.02 -3.68 -7.06
CA THR A 58 12.99 -4.52 -7.66
C THR A 58 12.69 -5.74 -6.81
N PHE A 59 11.40 -6.05 -6.68
CA PHE A 59 10.86 -7.14 -5.89
C PHE A 59 9.79 -7.87 -6.70
N GLN A 60 9.66 -9.17 -6.50
CA GLN A 60 8.51 -9.93 -6.98
C GLN A 60 7.50 -10.07 -5.86
N TYR A 61 6.25 -9.74 -6.18
CA TYR A 61 5.11 -9.92 -5.31
C TYR A 61 4.06 -10.76 -6.02
N ILE A 62 3.34 -11.57 -5.27
CA ILE A 62 2.04 -12.08 -5.70
C ILE A 62 0.97 -11.13 -5.19
N VAL A 63 0.04 -10.74 -6.07
CA VAL A 63 -1.09 -9.85 -5.77
C VAL A 63 -2.36 -10.66 -5.88
N TYR A 64 -3.26 -10.46 -4.91
CA TYR A 64 -4.55 -11.11 -4.79
C TYR A 64 -5.67 -10.09 -4.91
N SER A 65 -6.77 -10.45 -5.56
CA SER A 65 -8.00 -9.65 -5.54
C SER A 65 -9.23 -10.45 -5.93
N ALA A 66 -10.40 -10.11 -5.39
CA ALA A 66 -11.68 -10.66 -5.81
C ALA A 66 -12.44 -9.62 -6.66
N ARG A 67 -12.72 -9.97 -7.93
CA ARG A 67 -13.46 -9.12 -8.88
C ARG A 67 -14.98 -9.27 -8.68
N PRO A 68 -15.75 -8.17 -8.64
CA PRO A 68 -17.21 -8.25 -8.75
C PRO A 68 -17.62 -8.84 -10.12
N PRO A 69 -18.69 -9.64 -10.23
CA PRO A 69 -19.59 -10.12 -9.17
C PRO A 69 -19.09 -11.40 -8.48
N ALA A 70 -18.00 -12.00 -8.95
CA ALA A 70 -17.39 -13.23 -8.42
C ALA A 70 -16.69 -12.98 -7.07
N ARG A 71 -17.47 -12.60 -6.06
CA ARG A 71 -17.00 -12.27 -4.70
C ARG A 71 -16.35 -13.46 -3.97
N HIS A 72 -16.53 -14.68 -4.49
CA HIS A 72 -16.06 -15.92 -3.88
C HIS A 72 -14.70 -16.38 -4.38
N THR A 73 -14.29 -15.99 -5.58
CA THR A 73 -13.01 -16.36 -6.18
C THR A 73 -12.01 -15.22 -6.01
N VAL A 74 -10.85 -15.54 -5.45
CA VAL A 74 -9.72 -14.61 -5.35
C VAL A 74 -8.73 -14.99 -6.43
N ASP A 75 -8.58 -14.10 -7.41
CA ASP A 75 -7.54 -14.23 -8.43
C ASP A 75 -6.19 -13.88 -7.83
N ALA A 76 -5.13 -14.51 -8.34
CA ALA A 76 -3.76 -14.20 -7.97
C ALA A 76 -2.87 -14.11 -9.21
N PHE A 77 -1.94 -13.16 -9.22
CA PHE A 77 -0.93 -13.05 -10.28
C PHE A 77 0.38 -12.51 -9.72
N VAL A 78 1.50 -12.85 -10.36
CA VAL A 78 2.82 -12.32 -10.00
C VAL A 78 3.05 -10.99 -10.70
N THR A 79 3.54 -10.01 -9.95
CA THR A 79 3.88 -8.69 -10.44
C THR A 79 5.27 -8.29 -9.98
N THR A 80 5.90 -7.44 -10.78
CA THR A 80 7.15 -6.79 -10.41
C THR A 80 6.83 -5.47 -9.72
N LEU A 81 7.28 -5.32 -8.47
CA LEU A 81 7.24 -4.07 -7.74
C LEU A 81 8.60 -3.40 -7.82
N THR A 82 8.62 -2.14 -8.25
CA THR A 82 9.83 -1.31 -8.24
C THR A 82 9.69 -0.18 -7.23
N THR A 83 10.77 0.16 -6.55
CA THR A 83 10.84 1.31 -5.64
C THR A 83 11.56 2.48 -6.30
N GLY A 84 11.15 3.70 -5.99
CA GLY A 84 11.75 4.90 -6.55
C GLY A 84 11.72 6.09 -5.60
N ILE A 85 12.00 7.25 -6.18
CA ILE A 85 12.23 8.50 -5.46
C ILE A 85 11.18 9.54 -5.87
N THR A 86 10.63 10.30 -4.91
CA THR A 86 9.94 11.57 -5.21
C THR A 86 10.86 12.77 -4.96
N ALA A 87 10.84 13.73 -5.89
CA ALA A 87 11.41 15.07 -5.70
C ALA A 87 10.31 16.04 -5.22
N LEU A 88 10.63 16.91 -4.26
CA LEU A 88 9.79 18.07 -3.94
C LEU A 88 10.14 19.23 -4.89
N ARG A 89 9.13 20.05 -5.25
CA ARG A 89 9.35 21.28 -6.04
C ARG A 89 10.44 22.11 -5.37
N ALA A 90 11.42 22.55 -6.17
CA ALA A 90 12.65 23.25 -5.78
C ALA A 90 13.75 22.38 -5.13
N GLY A 91 14.38 21.52 -5.95
CA GLY A 91 15.82 21.25 -5.86
C GLY A 91 16.33 20.26 -4.83
N ASP A 92 15.90 20.33 -3.56
CA ASP A 92 16.88 19.95 -2.52
C ASP A 92 16.58 18.67 -1.74
N ARG A 93 15.41 18.03 -1.88
CA ARG A 93 15.12 16.81 -1.11
C ARG A 93 14.47 15.69 -1.92
N LEU A 94 15.24 14.62 -2.09
CA LEU A 94 14.88 13.35 -2.70
C LEU A 94 14.42 12.35 -1.62
N TYR A 95 13.28 11.70 -1.82
CA TYR A 95 12.75 10.71 -0.87
C TYR A 95 12.50 9.37 -1.53
N HIS A 96 13.15 8.30 -1.06
CA HIS A 96 12.85 6.92 -1.45
C HIS A 96 11.52 6.49 -0.85
N ASN A 97 10.44 6.75 -1.56
CA ASN A 97 9.09 6.50 -1.05
C ASN A 97 8.07 6.22 -2.15
N THR A 98 8.49 5.92 -3.38
CA THR A 98 7.53 5.45 -4.39
C THR A 98 7.60 3.95 -4.56
N ILE A 99 6.45 3.36 -4.84
CA ILE A 99 6.31 1.98 -5.30
C ILE A 99 5.50 1.97 -6.58
N SER A 100 5.89 1.15 -7.54
CA SER A 100 5.18 0.98 -8.80
C SER A 100 4.98 -0.50 -9.08
N TYR A 101 3.73 -0.92 -9.28
CA TYR A 101 3.38 -2.30 -9.58
C TYR A 101 2.00 -2.39 -10.25
N LYS A 102 1.72 -3.49 -10.96
CA LYS A 102 0.37 -3.77 -11.44
C LYS A 102 -0.54 -4.20 -10.30
N THR A 103 -1.71 -3.58 -10.17
CA THR A 103 -2.71 -3.94 -9.16
C THR A 103 -3.75 -4.96 -9.66
N THR A 104 -3.82 -5.15 -10.98
CA THR A 104 -4.56 -6.23 -11.67
C THR A 104 -3.70 -6.80 -12.79
N GLU A 105 -3.90 -8.06 -13.13
CA GLU A 105 -3.10 -8.78 -14.13
C GLU A 105 -3.07 -8.08 -15.50
N GLN A 106 -4.24 -7.72 -16.01
CA GLN A 106 -4.42 -6.99 -17.27
C GLN A 106 -4.38 -5.45 -17.10
N GLY A 107 -4.05 -4.96 -15.91
CA GLY A 107 -4.01 -3.52 -15.63
C GLY A 107 -2.68 -2.85 -15.98
N GLU A 108 -2.70 -1.52 -15.95
CA GLU A 108 -1.50 -0.70 -16.05
C GLU A 108 -0.67 -0.74 -14.75
N ILE A 109 0.59 -0.33 -14.86
CA ILE A 109 1.46 -0.14 -13.68
C ILE A 109 0.95 1.07 -12.91
N CYS A 110 0.53 0.86 -11.67
CA CYS A 110 0.13 1.92 -10.77
C CYS A 110 1.32 2.39 -9.94
N GLN A 111 1.58 3.69 -9.94
CA GLN A 111 2.55 4.31 -9.04
C GLN A 111 1.85 4.84 -7.78
N PHE A 112 2.42 4.55 -6.64
CA PHE A 112 2.02 5.08 -5.34
C PHE A 112 3.22 5.73 -4.63
N LYS A 113 2.92 6.70 -3.78
CA LYS A 113 3.82 7.23 -2.78
C LYS A 113 3.47 6.61 -1.42
N LEU A 114 4.45 6.10 -0.72
CA LEU A 114 4.39 5.69 0.67
C LEU A 114 4.39 6.94 1.55
N MET A 115 3.23 7.26 2.10
CA MET A 115 3.01 8.46 2.93
C MET A 115 3.27 8.19 4.40
N TYR A 116 2.99 6.98 4.86
CA TYR A 116 3.20 6.54 6.23
C TYR A 116 3.62 5.07 6.22
N ALA A 117 4.56 4.72 7.09
CA ALA A 117 5.02 3.36 7.28
C ALA A 117 5.31 3.13 8.76
N ASP A 118 4.67 2.09 9.29
CA ASP A 118 4.89 1.61 10.65
C ASP A 118 4.88 0.08 10.60
N LYS A 119 6.07 -0.49 10.43
CA LYS A 119 6.24 -1.95 10.41
C LYS A 119 5.88 -2.58 11.74
N THR A 120 6.10 -1.90 12.86
CA THR A 120 5.89 -2.46 14.22
C THR A 120 4.41 -2.68 14.48
N ASN A 121 3.56 -1.69 14.17
CA ASN A 121 2.11 -1.82 14.26
C ASN A 121 1.48 -2.36 12.96
N GLY A 122 2.31 -2.66 11.97
CA GLY A 122 1.92 -3.28 10.71
C GLY A 122 0.92 -2.44 9.93
N CYS A 123 1.14 -1.13 9.82
CA CYS A 123 0.25 -0.20 9.12
C CYS A 123 1.03 0.68 8.14
N PHE A 124 0.51 0.79 6.93
CA PHE A 124 1.12 1.54 5.84
C PHE A 124 0.05 2.32 5.08
N ILE A 125 0.41 3.49 4.55
CA ILE A 125 -0.51 4.30 3.74
C ILE A 125 0.13 4.62 2.40
N PHE A 126 -0.51 4.16 1.33
CA PHE A 126 -0.13 4.44 -0.04
C PHE A 126 -1.05 5.52 -0.61
N VAL A 127 -0.48 6.44 -1.38
CA VAL A 127 -1.24 7.49 -2.04
C VAL A 127 -0.87 7.64 -3.51
N THR A 128 -1.83 7.91 -4.38
CA THR A 128 -1.52 8.22 -5.78
C THR A 128 -0.83 9.59 -5.88
N PRO A 129 0.05 9.80 -6.88
CA PRO A 129 0.79 11.06 -7.06
C PRO A 129 -0.09 12.20 -7.64
N ARG A 130 -1.33 12.34 -7.14
CA ARG A 130 -2.28 13.40 -7.51
C ARG A 130 -2.41 14.45 -6.40
N ARG A 131 -2.94 15.63 -6.75
CA ARG A 131 -3.29 16.69 -5.78
C ARG A 131 -4.32 16.17 -4.77
N ILE A 132 -4.29 16.69 -3.54
CA ILE A 132 -5.07 16.21 -2.37
C ILE A 132 -6.54 15.88 -2.71
N ARG A 133 -7.25 16.77 -3.41
CA ARG A 133 -8.68 16.58 -3.77
C ARG A 133 -8.98 15.44 -4.75
N ARG A 134 -7.96 14.89 -5.41
CA ARG A 134 -8.07 13.77 -6.38
C ARG A 134 -7.09 12.64 -6.05
N ARG A 135 -6.60 12.62 -4.81
CA ARG A 135 -5.62 11.64 -4.35
C ARG A 135 -6.35 10.38 -3.94
N GLY A 136 -5.98 9.29 -4.59
CA GLY A 136 -6.37 7.96 -4.18
C GLY A 136 -5.51 7.52 -3.00
N CYS A 137 -6.12 6.98 -1.95
CA CYS A 137 -5.46 6.50 -0.75
C CYS A 137 -5.78 5.02 -0.52
N ARG A 138 -4.78 4.25 -0.08
CA ARG A 138 -4.94 2.87 0.40
C ARG A 138 -4.28 2.75 1.78
N LEU A 139 -5.05 2.31 2.76
CA LEU A 139 -4.53 1.88 4.06
C LEU A 139 -4.29 0.38 4.00
N VAL A 140 -3.07 -0.02 4.29
CA VAL A 140 -2.61 -1.40 4.23
C VAL A 140 -2.20 -1.85 5.61
N GLN A 141 -2.65 -3.05 6.01
CA GLN A 141 -2.27 -3.67 7.26
C GLN A 141 -1.63 -5.03 7.02
N THR A 142 -0.71 -5.40 7.90
CA THR A 142 -0.14 -6.75 7.92
C THR A 142 -1.17 -7.79 8.31
N SER A 143 -0.88 -9.03 7.97
CA SER A 143 -1.71 -10.18 8.33
C SER A 143 -2.01 -10.29 9.82
N ARG A 144 -1.00 -10.06 10.65
CA ARG A 144 -1.18 -10.05 12.12
C ARG A 144 -2.08 -8.92 12.65
N THR A 145 -2.28 -7.83 11.91
CA THR A 145 -2.99 -6.63 12.41
C THR A 145 -4.28 -6.28 11.67
N VAL A 146 -4.54 -6.85 10.49
CA VAL A 146 -5.69 -6.44 9.66
C VAL A 146 -7.07 -6.74 10.28
N SER A 147 -7.14 -7.74 11.17
CA SER A 147 -8.36 -8.07 11.92
C SER A 147 -8.51 -7.26 13.22
N LEU A 148 -7.50 -6.45 13.58
CA LEU A 148 -7.52 -5.57 14.74
C LEU A 148 -7.97 -4.16 14.35
N PRO A 149 -8.32 -3.29 15.32
CA PRO A 149 -8.49 -1.87 15.06
C PRO A 149 -7.26 -1.25 14.39
N ILE A 150 -7.48 -0.27 13.51
CA ILE A 150 -6.39 0.47 12.87
C ILE A 150 -5.62 1.23 13.97
N PRO A 151 -4.27 1.13 14.03
CA PRO A 151 -3.48 1.87 15.00
C PRO A 151 -3.79 3.37 14.97
N GLN A 152 -3.91 3.99 16.14
CA GLN A 152 -4.40 5.37 16.30
C GLN A 152 -3.66 6.36 15.39
N GLU A 153 -2.33 6.32 15.38
CA GLU A 153 -1.50 7.22 14.58
C GLU A 153 -1.68 6.99 13.07
N CYS A 154 -1.74 5.73 12.65
CA CYS A 154 -2.00 5.39 11.24
C CYS A 154 -3.39 5.87 10.80
N ASN A 155 -4.41 5.69 11.65
CA ASN A 155 -5.76 6.16 11.37
C ASN A 155 -5.79 7.70 11.28
N ARG A 156 -5.14 8.40 12.21
CA ARG A 156 -5.03 9.86 12.23
C ARG A 156 -4.41 10.38 10.92
N VAL A 157 -3.26 9.84 10.53
CA VAL A 157 -2.57 10.23 9.29
C VAL A 157 -3.43 9.95 8.06
N TYR A 158 -4.15 8.83 8.02
CA TYR A 158 -5.09 8.53 6.94
C TYR A 158 -6.21 9.56 6.88
N THR A 159 -6.93 9.80 7.97
CA THR A 159 -8.09 10.71 8.00
C THR A 159 -7.73 12.16 7.67
N GLU A 160 -6.55 12.63 8.09
CA GLU A 160 -6.10 14.00 7.82
C GLU A 160 -5.68 14.22 6.35
N ASN A 161 -5.21 13.19 5.67
CA ASN A 161 -4.59 13.30 4.34
C ASN A 161 -5.43 12.69 3.20
N CYS A 162 -6.41 11.87 3.54
CA CYS A 162 -7.22 11.11 2.58
C CYS A 162 -8.67 11.55 2.66
N LEU A 163 -9.01 12.51 1.81
CA LEU A 163 -10.37 13.01 1.67
C LEU A 163 -11.28 12.00 0.94
N GLY A 164 -12.58 12.09 1.21
CA GLY A 164 -13.63 11.27 0.59
C GLY A 164 -14.01 10.03 1.41
N GLU A 165 -15.05 9.34 0.97
CA GLU A 165 -15.54 8.14 1.62
C GLU A 165 -14.53 6.98 1.48
N ALA A 166 -14.22 6.33 2.60
CA ALA A 166 -13.38 5.16 2.65
C ALA A 166 -14.22 3.90 2.42
N LYS A 167 -13.93 3.17 1.35
CA LYS A 167 -14.52 1.86 1.07
C LYS A 167 -13.72 0.78 1.80
N GLN A 168 -14.42 -0.08 2.54
CA GLN A 168 -13.83 -1.28 3.12
C GLN A 168 -13.48 -2.29 2.02
N ILE A 169 -12.22 -2.73 2.00
CA ILE A 169 -11.67 -3.67 1.01
C ILE A 169 -11.42 -5.04 1.63
N TYR A 170 -10.94 -5.07 2.87
CA TYR A 170 -10.77 -6.30 3.65
C TYR A 170 -12.03 -6.62 4.45
N TYR A 171 -12.47 -7.86 4.33
CA TYR A 171 -13.50 -8.49 5.17
C TYR A 171 -12.90 -9.77 5.77
N PRO A 172 -13.32 -10.22 6.97
CA PRO A 172 -12.76 -11.43 7.58
C PRO A 172 -12.79 -12.67 6.66
N ALA A 173 -13.82 -12.79 5.83
CA ALA A 173 -13.95 -13.88 4.86
C ALA A 173 -12.84 -13.90 3.79
N CYS A 174 -12.14 -12.78 3.55
CA CYS A 174 -11.04 -12.72 2.59
C CYS A 174 -9.91 -13.68 2.94
N TRP A 175 -9.67 -13.93 4.23
CA TRP A 175 -8.61 -14.83 4.69
C TRP A 175 -8.76 -16.24 4.14
N ASN A 176 -9.98 -16.76 4.25
CA ASN A 176 -10.31 -18.13 3.88
C ASN A 176 -10.41 -18.32 2.36
N ARG A 177 -10.43 -17.22 1.61
CA ARG A 177 -10.57 -17.22 0.15
C ARG A 177 -9.25 -17.09 -0.59
N ILE A 178 -8.16 -16.70 0.08
CA ILE A 178 -6.86 -16.67 -0.59
C ILE A 178 -6.50 -18.09 -1.03
N PRO A 179 -6.20 -18.31 -2.32
CA PRO A 179 -5.72 -19.60 -2.75
C PRO A 179 -4.43 -19.90 -1.98
N LYS A 180 -4.39 -21.06 -1.31
CA LYS A 180 -3.16 -21.58 -0.70
C LYS A 180 -2.19 -21.84 -1.84
N ILE A 181 -1.31 -20.89 -2.11
CA ILE A 181 -0.27 -21.07 -3.11
C ILE A 181 0.68 -22.10 -2.52
N VAL A 182 0.71 -23.27 -3.16
CA VAL A 182 1.68 -24.34 -2.89
C VAL A 182 3.06 -23.71 -2.97
N GLN A 183 3.86 -23.93 -1.92
CA GLN A 183 5.15 -23.29 -1.66
C GLN A 183 5.96 -23.05 -2.95
N TRP A 184 6.30 -21.79 -3.22
CA TRP A 184 7.38 -21.45 -4.14
C TRP A 184 8.67 -21.39 -3.33
N GLY A 185 9.44 -22.47 -3.36
CA GLY A 185 10.74 -22.57 -2.71
C GLY A 185 11.14 -24.00 -2.36
N SER A 186 11.73 -24.69 -3.35
CA SER A 186 12.78 -25.70 -3.14
C SER A 186 14.06 -25.13 -3.71
#